data_AF-A0A821LUL1-F1
#
_entry.id   AF-A0A821LUL1-F1
#
_cell.length_a   1.000
_cell.length_b   1.000
_cell.length_c   1.000
_cell.angle_alpha   90.00
_cell.angle_beta   90.00
_cell.angle_gamma   90.00
#
_symmetry.space_group_name_H-M   'P 1'
#
loop_
_entity.id
_entity.type
_entity.pdbx_description
1 polymer ?
#
loop_
_entity_poly.entity_id
_entity_poly.type
_entity_poly.pdbx_seq_one_letter_code
_entity_poly.pdbx_strand_id
1 'polypeptide(L)'
;WVRYAFNNANLAPNGEALFIYDTSNHYTIVLNLKKRLTHPDGYMMDLLTRQSYLFQFNGANSSVNLSYTGVVYDLVPGDYLIIRHNIDYIPDRVYTTSSSILAASSNTPLTATNNNGDWYFDNATKEFSYIVKNPSTNTGMIDVSVKLNLYKCRYPNCEFPAQPGLELPATVRPVDALYWSNDSHWSFALEGYGGY
;
A
#
# COMPACT_ATOMS: atom_id res chain seq x y z
N TRP A 1 -10.44 22.57 14.48
CA TRP A 1 -10.23 21.15 14.80
C TRP A 1 -11.18 20.35 13.92
N VAL A 2 -10.79 19.14 13.52
CA VAL A 2 -11.56 18.24 12.67
C VAL A 2 -11.57 16.86 13.29
N ARG A 3 -12.65 16.14 13.06
CA ARG A 3 -12.77 14.75 13.52
C ARG A 3 -12.10 13.83 12.53
N TYR A 4 -11.29 12.91 13.03
CA TYR A 4 -10.77 11.79 12.26
C TYR A 4 -11.21 10.48 12.89
N ALA A 5 -11.78 9.59 12.08
CA ALA A 5 -12.13 8.23 12.51
C ALA A 5 -11.69 7.21 11.46
N PHE A 6 -11.18 6.08 11.92
CA PHE A 6 -10.76 4.99 11.03
C PHE A 6 -10.87 3.61 11.70
N ASN A 7 -10.99 2.58 10.89
CA ASN A 7 -11.14 1.18 11.31
C ASN A 7 -10.39 0.22 10.36
N ASN A 8 -10.59 -1.08 10.59
CA ASN A 8 -9.98 -2.16 9.81
C ASN A 8 -8.45 -2.01 9.70
N ALA A 9 -7.85 -1.53 10.79
CA ALA A 9 -6.41 -1.39 10.85
C ALA A 9 -5.79 -2.79 10.90
N ASN A 10 -4.99 -3.14 9.89
CA ASN A 10 -4.23 -4.38 9.89
C ASN A 10 -3.05 -4.23 10.84
N LEU A 11 -3.35 -4.38 12.13
CA LEU A 11 -2.38 -4.35 13.21
C LEU A 11 -2.24 -5.80 13.70
N ALA A 12 -1.02 -6.17 14.08
CA ALA A 12 -0.80 -7.41 14.81
C ALA A 12 -1.74 -7.47 16.05
N PRO A 13 -1.98 -8.65 16.67
CA PRO A 13 -3.04 -8.89 17.66
C PRO A 13 -3.15 -7.90 18.84
N ASN A 14 -2.14 -7.05 19.04
CA ASN A 14 -2.00 -6.12 20.15
C ASN A 14 -2.35 -4.65 19.80
N GLY A 15 -2.84 -4.36 18.59
CA GLY A 15 -3.16 -3.01 18.11
C GLY A 15 -4.41 -2.39 18.73
N GLU A 16 -4.46 -2.26 20.05
CA GLU A 16 -5.60 -1.70 20.79
C GLU A 16 -5.46 -0.19 21.07
N ALA A 17 -4.21 0.30 21.21
CA ALA A 17 -3.91 1.68 21.54
C ALA A 17 -3.08 2.35 20.44
N LEU A 18 -3.49 3.56 20.06
CA LEU A 18 -2.80 4.45 19.14
C LEU A 18 -2.24 5.64 19.91
N PHE A 19 -0.93 5.83 19.86
CA PHE A 19 -0.26 7.03 20.31
C PHE A 19 -0.22 8.05 19.18
N ILE A 20 -0.64 9.27 19.46
CA ILE A 20 -0.65 10.38 18.51
C ILE A 20 0.26 11.46 19.05
N TYR A 21 1.38 11.74 18.37
CA TYR A 21 2.33 12.78 18.72
C TYR A 21 2.13 14.01 17.84
N ASP A 22 2.15 15.20 18.43
CA ASP A 22 2.21 16.47 17.71
C ASP A 22 3.65 16.83 17.31
N THR A 23 3.83 17.97 16.66
CA THR A 23 5.16 18.49 16.28
C THR A 23 6.02 18.94 17.46
N SER A 24 5.41 19.17 18.63
CA SER A 24 6.08 19.54 19.88
C SER A 24 6.38 18.32 20.76
N ASN A 25 6.15 17.11 20.23
CA ASN A 25 6.33 15.84 20.92
C ASN A 25 5.41 15.62 22.14
N HIS A 26 4.29 16.35 22.23
CA HIS A 26 3.21 15.99 23.14
C HIS A 26 2.42 14.84 22.52
N TYR A 27 1.92 13.94 23.37
CA TYR A 27 1.15 12.79 22.89
C TYR A 27 -0.18 12.61 23.61
N THR A 28 -1.10 11.98 22.90
CA THR A 28 -2.36 11.46 23.43
C THR A 28 -2.54 10.01 23.01
N ILE A 29 -3.40 9.28 23.73
CA ILE A 29 -3.67 7.87 23.49
C ILE A 29 -5.13 7.71 23.07
N VAL A 30 -5.35 7.07 21.94
CA VAL A 30 -6.67 6.75 21.41
C VAL A 30 -6.85 5.24 21.38
N LEU A 31 -7.87 4.76 22.06
CA LEU A 31 -8.20 3.33 22.07
C LEU A 31 -9.16 2.98 20.95
N ASN A 32 -8.95 1.79 20.38
CA ASN A 32 -9.90 1.14 19.50
C ASN A 32 -11.10 0.65 20.32
N LEU A 33 -12.25 1.29 20.15
CA LEU A 33 -13.46 0.97 20.94
C LEU A 33 -14.62 0.59 20.03
N LYS A 34 -15.51 -0.23 20.58
CA LYS A 34 -16.80 -0.57 19.98
C LYS A 34 -17.83 0.53 20.21
N LYS A 35 -18.87 0.56 19.36
CA LYS A 35 -20.00 1.51 19.36
C LYS A 35 -19.64 3.00 19.19
N ARG A 36 -18.61 3.35 18.39
CA ARG A 36 -18.34 4.75 18.04
C ARG A 36 -19.36 5.30 17.02
N LEU A 37 -19.47 6.63 16.94
CA LEU A 37 -20.52 7.34 16.18
C LEU A 37 -20.51 7.05 14.67
N THR A 38 -19.35 7.06 14.02
CA THR A 38 -19.26 6.90 12.55
C THR A 38 -18.59 5.60 12.09
N HIS A 39 -17.69 5.05 12.92
CA HIS A 39 -17.01 3.78 12.66
C HIS A 39 -17.20 2.89 13.90
N PRO A 40 -18.28 2.08 13.97
CA PRO A 40 -18.71 1.40 15.18
C PRO A 40 -17.58 0.68 15.92
N ASP A 41 -16.66 0.03 15.20
CA ASP A 41 -15.45 -0.54 15.77
C ASP A 41 -14.23 0.17 15.17
N GLY A 42 -13.58 1.06 15.93
CA GLY A 42 -12.42 1.79 15.43
C GLY A 42 -11.85 2.87 16.35
N TYR A 43 -10.92 3.62 15.78
CA TYR A 43 -10.29 4.79 16.38
C TYR A 43 -11.09 6.04 16.02
N MET A 44 -11.23 6.95 16.97
CA MET A 44 -11.91 8.23 16.77
C MET A 44 -11.23 9.30 17.62
N MET A 45 -10.87 10.41 17.00
CA MET A 45 -10.10 11.49 17.61
C MET A 45 -10.44 12.83 16.96
N ASP A 46 -10.09 13.92 17.66
CA ASP A 46 -10.17 15.27 17.11
C ASP A 46 -8.75 15.81 16.96
N LEU A 47 -8.45 16.36 15.77
CA LEU A 47 -7.13 16.87 15.41
C LEU A 47 -7.23 18.35 15.03
N LEU A 48 -6.22 19.15 15.37
CA LEU A 48 -6.10 20.51 14.83
C LEU A 48 -5.71 20.43 13.35
N THR A 49 -6.37 21.23 12.52
CA THR A 49 -6.05 21.33 11.09
C THR A 49 -4.76 22.11 10.88
N ARG A 50 -4.16 21.93 9.70
CA ARG A 50 -2.89 22.53 9.26
C ARG A 50 -1.70 22.09 10.10
N GLN A 51 -1.78 20.89 10.67
CA GLN A 51 -0.75 20.29 11.52
C GLN A 51 -0.32 18.93 10.99
N SER A 52 0.83 18.46 11.49
CA SER A 52 1.32 17.11 11.26
C SER A 52 1.31 16.29 12.54
N TYR A 53 0.90 15.03 12.43
CA TYR A 53 0.81 14.11 13.55
C TYR A 53 1.54 12.82 13.23
N LEU A 54 2.28 12.30 14.21
CA LEU A 54 2.89 10.98 14.13
C LEU A 54 2.00 9.97 14.85
N PHE A 55 1.56 8.97 14.10
CA PHE A 55 0.71 7.89 14.57
C PHE A 55 1.57 6.66 14.84
N GLN A 56 1.52 6.16 16.06
CA GLN A 56 2.25 4.96 16.49
C GLN A 56 1.30 3.99 17.17
N PHE A 57 1.15 2.81 16.58
CA PHE A 57 0.33 1.76 17.16
C PHE A 57 1.12 0.97 18.21
N ASN A 58 0.52 0.81 19.39
CA ASN A 58 1.14 0.02 20.45
C ASN A 58 1.24 -1.45 20.04
N GLY A 59 2.43 -2.05 20.17
CA GLY A 59 2.62 -3.48 19.92
C GLY A 59 2.34 -3.94 18.48
N ALA A 60 2.20 -3.02 17.52
CA ALA A 60 2.06 -3.38 16.12
C ALA A 60 3.43 -3.71 15.54
N ASN A 61 3.62 -4.96 15.09
CA ASN A 61 4.71 -5.28 14.18
C ASN A 61 4.40 -4.64 12.82
N SER A 62 4.82 -3.40 12.62
CA SER A 62 4.71 -2.67 11.35
C SER A 62 5.64 -3.24 10.26
N SER A 63 6.24 -4.41 10.47
CA SER A 63 7.29 -4.95 9.61
C SER A 63 6.79 -5.54 8.28
N VAL A 64 5.47 -5.65 8.04
CA VAL A 64 4.95 -6.35 6.84
C VAL A 64 4.00 -5.51 6.01
N ASN A 65 2.90 -4.97 6.55
CA ASN A 65 1.94 -4.15 5.82
C ASN A 65 1.16 -3.25 6.79
N LEU A 66 0.96 -1.97 6.48
CA LEU A 66 0.07 -1.06 7.21
C LEU A 66 -1.13 -0.72 6.34
N SER A 67 -2.34 -1.02 6.81
CA SER A 67 -3.57 -0.62 6.14
C SER A 67 -4.67 -0.25 7.12
N TYR A 68 -5.49 0.73 6.75
CA TYR A 68 -6.76 1.08 7.43
C TYR A 68 -7.64 1.93 6.51
N THR A 69 -8.94 2.01 6.85
CA THR A 69 -9.89 2.88 6.15
C THR A 69 -10.51 3.86 7.15
N GLY A 70 -10.68 5.11 6.75
CA GLY A 70 -11.27 6.12 7.60
C GLY A 70 -11.76 7.34 6.85
N VAL A 71 -12.21 8.34 7.59
CA VAL A 71 -12.74 9.59 7.08
C VAL A 71 -12.32 10.73 7.99
N VAL A 72 -11.75 11.78 7.38
CA VAL A 72 -11.58 13.08 8.04
C VAL A 72 -12.80 13.91 7.72
N TYR A 73 -13.53 14.31 8.76
CA TYR A 73 -14.80 15.03 8.62
C TYR A 73 -14.59 16.53 8.64
N ASP A 74 -15.51 17.24 8.00
CA ASP A 74 -15.70 18.68 8.17
C ASP A 74 -14.47 19.54 7.80
N LEU A 75 -13.69 19.12 6.79
CA LEU A 75 -12.55 19.91 6.32
C LEU A 75 -13.03 21.13 5.54
N VAL A 76 -12.70 22.33 6.00
CA VAL A 76 -12.96 23.59 5.28
C VAL A 76 -11.91 23.83 4.18
N PRO A 77 -12.22 24.64 3.13
CA PRO A 77 -11.27 24.91 2.06
C PRO A 77 -9.93 25.46 2.57
N GLY A 78 -8.83 24.83 2.13
CA GLY A 78 -7.47 25.17 2.53
C GLY A 78 -6.96 24.44 3.78
N ASP A 79 -7.82 23.71 4.49
CA ASP A 79 -7.39 22.88 5.61
C ASP A 79 -6.77 21.56 5.12
N TYR A 80 -5.75 21.13 5.86
CA TYR A 80 -5.03 19.90 5.60
C TYR A 80 -4.57 19.25 6.90
N LEU A 81 -4.27 17.96 6.84
CA LEU A 81 -3.61 17.18 7.88
C LEU A 81 -2.48 16.39 7.22
N ILE A 82 -1.32 16.34 7.86
CA ILE A 82 -0.24 15.44 7.45
C ILE A 82 -0.15 14.34 8.50
N ILE A 83 -0.41 13.11 8.08
CA ILE A 83 -0.37 11.94 8.97
C ILE A 83 0.91 11.17 8.66
N ARG A 84 1.67 10.88 9.72
CA ARG A 84 2.98 10.26 9.67
C ARG A 84 2.97 8.93 10.40
N HIS A 85 3.76 7.97 9.93
CA HIS A 85 3.93 6.65 10.51
C HIS A 85 5.39 6.24 10.45
N ASN A 86 5.89 5.56 11.48
CA ASN A 86 7.20 4.89 11.40
C ASN A 86 7.01 3.50 10.78
N ILE A 87 7.73 3.22 9.68
CA ILE A 87 7.67 1.93 8.99
C ILE A 87 9.08 1.42 8.68
N ASP A 88 9.33 0.12 8.91
CA ASP A 88 10.67 -0.46 8.74
C ASP A 88 11.04 -0.78 7.28
N TYR A 89 10.13 -0.54 6.34
CA TYR A 89 10.29 -0.90 4.94
C TYR A 89 9.93 0.26 4.01
N ILE A 90 10.51 0.23 2.81
CA ILE A 90 10.13 1.11 1.71
C ILE A 90 8.89 0.49 1.04
N PRO A 91 7.74 1.19 0.99
CA PRO A 91 6.55 0.67 0.33
C PRO A 91 6.73 0.70 -1.19
N ASP A 92 6.39 -0.39 -1.87
CA ASP A 92 6.45 -0.46 -3.34
C ASP A 92 5.22 0.19 -3.97
N ARG A 93 4.08 0.10 -3.27
CA ARG A 93 2.81 0.63 -3.75
C ARG A 93 2.02 1.21 -2.57
N VAL A 94 1.47 2.40 -2.81
CA VAL A 94 0.84 3.24 -1.80
C VAL A 94 -0.53 3.67 -2.29
N TYR A 95 -1.54 3.44 -1.47
CA TYR A 95 -2.86 4.03 -1.61
C TYR A 95 -3.15 4.87 -0.37
N THR A 96 -3.69 6.07 -0.55
CA THR A 96 -4.01 7.03 0.52
C THR A 96 -5.48 7.47 0.47
N THR A 97 -6.08 7.46 -0.72
CA THR A 97 -7.48 7.83 -0.97
C THR A 97 -8.32 6.60 -1.25
N SER A 98 -9.64 6.72 -1.17
CA SER A 98 -10.58 5.63 -1.51
C SER A 98 -10.52 5.17 -2.97
N SER A 99 -9.76 5.87 -3.82
CA SER A 99 -9.54 5.46 -5.21
C SER A 99 -8.63 4.23 -5.30
N SER A 100 -8.79 3.44 -6.37
CA SER A 100 -7.88 2.35 -6.71
C SER A 100 -6.62 2.85 -7.44
N ILE A 101 -6.37 4.16 -7.44
CA ILE A 101 -5.27 4.81 -8.14
C ILE A 101 -4.10 4.94 -7.17
N LEU A 102 -2.89 4.61 -7.63
CA LEU A 102 -1.68 4.79 -6.83
C LEU A 102 -1.51 6.26 -6.46
N ALA A 103 -1.20 6.49 -5.19
CA ALA A 103 -0.97 7.82 -4.69
C ALA A 103 0.33 8.41 -5.27
N ALA A 104 0.33 9.71 -5.59
CA ALA A 104 1.50 10.37 -6.13
C ALA A 104 2.59 10.54 -5.05
N SER A 105 3.81 10.12 -5.36
CA SER A 105 4.96 10.30 -4.47
C SER A 105 5.56 11.69 -4.63
N SER A 106 5.80 12.37 -3.52
CA SER A 106 6.59 13.59 -3.45
C SER A 106 8.08 13.25 -3.32
N ASN A 107 8.95 14.10 -3.86
CA ASN A 107 10.41 14.00 -3.68
C ASN A 107 10.90 14.79 -2.46
N THR A 108 10.06 15.66 -1.92
CA THR A 108 10.34 16.50 -0.75
C THR A 108 9.29 16.26 0.34
N PRO A 109 9.61 16.59 1.61
CA PRO A 109 8.65 16.53 2.69
C PRO A 109 7.34 17.26 2.35
N LEU A 110 6.22 16.67 2.73
CA LEU A 110 4.90 17.20 2.40
C LEU A 110 4.66 18.54 3.09
N THR A 111 4.05 19.45 2.35
CA THR A 111 3.66 20.78 2.83
C THR A 111 2.23 21.11 2.38
N ALA A 112 1.75 22.29 2.77
CA ALA A 112 0.43 22.77 2.39
C ALA A 112 0.22 22.90 0.87
N THR A 113 1.27 22.91 0.05
CA THR A 113 1.18 23.04 -1.41
C THR A 113 0.85 21.72 -2.11
N ASN A 114 1.08 20.59 -1.45
CA ASN A 114 0.81 19.27 -2.00
C ASN A 114 -0.70 19.02 -2.22
N ASN A 115 -0.99 18.07 -3.11
CA ASN A 115 -2.35 17.66 -3.43
C ASN A 115 -2.86 16.64 -2.41
N ASN A 116 -4.18 16.57 -2.26
CA ASN A 116 -4.79 15.56 -1.40
C ASN A 116 -4.38 14.15 -1.84
N GLY A 117 -3.90 13.35 -0.90
CA GLY A 117 -3.46 11.98 -1.14
C GLY A 117 -1.99 11.84 -1.54
N ASP A 118 -1.25 12.94 -1.77
CA ASP A 118 0.20 12.84 -1.97
C ASP A 118 0.88 12.21 -0.75
N TRP A 119 1.96 11.47 -0.98
CA TRP A 119 2.74 10.83 0.07
C TRP A 119 4.23 11.09 -0.09
N TYR A 120 4.98 10.98 1.01
CA TYR A 120 6.43 11.09 1.04
C TYR A 120 6.99 10.06 2.01
N PHE A 121 8.12 9.46 1.63
CA PHE A 121 8.85 8.53 2.49
C PHE A 121 10.29 9.00 2.66
N ASP A 122 10.69 9.17 3.91
CA ASP A 122 12.06 9.48 4.27
C ASP A 122 12.82 8.18 4.62
N ASN A 123 13.79 7.84 3.78
CA ASN A 123 14.60 6.64 3.95
C ASN A 123 15.57 6.71 5.13
N ALA A 124 15.94 7.92 5.60
CA ALA A 124 16.85 8.11 6.71
C ALA A 124 16.13 7.92 8.06
N THR A 125 14.96 8.53 8.22
CA THR A 125 14.16 8.45 9.45
C THR A 125 13.17 7.30 9.48
N LYS A 126 12.98 6.61 8.34
CA LYS A 126 11.98 5.54 8.18
C LYS A 126 10.56 6.04 8.45
N GLU A 127 10.31 7.30 8.13
CA GLU A 127 9.01 7.96 8.30
C GLU A 127 8.28 8.00 6.97
N PHE A 128 7.09 7.40 6.95
CA PHE A 128 6.11 7.56 5.89
C PHE A 128 5.14 8.67 6.27
N SER A 129 4.78 9.52 5.31
CA SER A 129 3.81 10.59 5.49
C SER A 129 2.85 10.67 4.31
N TYR A 130 1.60 11.05 4.57
CA TYR A 130 0.63 11.38 3.54
C TYR A 130 -0.22 12.57 3.97
N ILE A 131 -0.76 13.30 2.99
CA ILE A 131 -1.56 14.49 3.22
C ILE A 131 -3.04 14.22 2.92
N VAL A 132 -3.91 14.68 3.82
CA VAL A 132 -5.36 14.76 3.63
C VAL A 132 -5.72 16.23 3.57
N LYS A 133 -6.37 16.68 2.51
CA LYS A 133 -6.57 18.12 2.25
C LYS A 133 -7.89 18.39 1.55
N ASN A 134 -8.55 19.47 1.95
CA ASN A 134 -9.56 20.13 1.14
C ASN A 134 -8.90 21.29 0.36
N PRO A 135 -8.77 21.19 -0.98
CA PRO A 135 -8.16 22.26 -1.78
C PRO A 135 -8.87 23.61 -1.57
N SER A 136 -8.11 24.70 -1.52
CA SER A 136 -8.67 26.06 -1.38
C SER A 136 -9.56 26.47 -2.55
N THR A 137 -9.49 25.76 -3.68
CA THR A 137 -10.37 25.94 -4.85
C THR A 137 -11.78 25.41 -4.64
N ASN A 138 -11.99 24.59 -3.61
CA ASN A 138 -13.30 24.08 -3.26
C ASN A 138 -14.12 25.14 -2.54
N THR A 139 -15.44 25.11 -2.69
CA THR A 139 -16.36 26.11 -2.13
C THR A 139 -17.04 25.68 -0.84
N GLY A 140 -16.94 24.39 -0.50
CA GLY A 140 -17.64 23.79 0.63
C GLY A 140 -16.73 23.06 1.60
N MET A 141 -17.29 22.83 2.78
CA MET A 141 -16.76 21.87 3.75
C MET A 141 -17.00 20.45 3.22
N ILE A 142 -15.99 19.58 3.29
CA ILE A 142 -16.08 18.22 2.77
C ILE A 142 -15.58 17.20 3.78
N ASP A 143 -16.11 15.98 3.64
CA ASP A 143 -15.54 14.79 4.24
C ASP A 143 -14.56 14.15 3.27
N VAL A 144 -13.35 13.84 3.75
CA VAL A 144 -12.30 13.22 2.93
C VAL A 144 -12.07 11.79 3.38
N SER A 145 -12.42 10.85 2.51
CA SER A 145 -12.18 9.42 2.70
C SER A 145 -10.69 9.09 2.56
N VAL A 146 -10.16 8.44 3.58
CA VAL A 146 -8.79 7.92 3.66
C VAL A 146 -8.84 6.41 3.52
N LYS A 147 -8.05 5.86 2.61
CA LYS A 147 -7.84 4.42 2.51
C LYS A 147 -6.34 4.19 2.40
N LEU A 148 -5.70 4.02 3.55
CA LEU A 148 -4.28 3.78 3.61
C LEU A 148 -4.02 2.31 3.34
N ASN A 149 -3.20 2.01 2.35
CA ASN A 149 -2.64 0.68 2.12
C ASN A 149 -1.18 0.84 1.70
N LEU A 150 -0.28 0.42 2.57
CA LEU A 150 1.16 0.37 2.34
C LEU A 150 1.57 -1.09 2.24
N TYR A 151 2.00 -1.50 1.05
CA TYR A 151 2.44 -2.87 0.85
C TYR A 151 3.81 -2.95 0.20
N LYS A 152 4.56 -3.92 0.70
CA LYS A 152 5.82 -4.36 0.12
C LYS A 152 5.55 -5.62 -0.68
N CYS A 153 5.93 -5.60 -1.95
CA CYS A 153 5.76 -6.73 -2.83
C CYS A 153 6.79 -7.82 -2.51
N ARG A 154 6.37 -9.09 -2.66
CA ARG A 154 7.26 -10.23 -2.44
C ARG A 154 8.37 -10.29 -3.50
N TYR A 155 8.06 -9.84 -4.71
CA TYR A 155 8.95 -9.83 -5.87
C TYR A 155 9.23 -8.40 -6.31
N PRO A 156 10.40 -8.15 -6.93
CA PRO A 156 10.71 -6.86 -7.55
C PRO A 156 9.61 -6.44 -8.53
N ASN A 157 9.30 -5.13 -8.56
CA ASN A 157 8.26 -4.53 -9.41
C ASN A 157 6.83 -5.08 -9.20
N CYS A 158 6.61 -5.88 -8.16
CA CYS A 158 5.33 -6.57 -7.92
C CYS A 158 4.91 -7.51 -9.07
N GLU A 159 5.87 -8.00 -9.85
CA GLU A 159 5.63 -8.95 -10.93
C GLU A 159 6.04 -10.35 -10.49
N PHE A 160 5.22 -11.35 -10.84
CA PHE A 160 5.58 -12.73 -10.58
C PHE A 160 6.75 -13.11 -11.50
N PRO A 161 7.83 -13.73 -10.99
CA PRO A 161 8.94 -14.14 -11.83
C PRO A 161 8.43 -15.11 -12.89
N ALA A 162 8.82 -14.91 -14.15
CA ALA A 162 8.44 -15.80 -15.24
C ALA A 162 8.77 -17.24 -14.85
N GLN A 163 7.75 -18.11 -14.78
CA GLN A 163 7.98 -19.51 -14.46
C GLN A 163 8.51 -20.20 -15.72
N PRO A 164 9.70 -20.85 -15.68
CA PRO A 164 10.29 -21.52 -16.83
C PRO A 164 9.54 -22.79 -17.30
N GLY A 165 8.26 -22.94 -16.95
CA GLY A 165 7.41 -24.08 -17.33
C GLY A 165 5.98 -23.73 -17.72
N LEU A 166 5.63 -22.44 -17.81
CA LEU A 166 4.31 -21.99 -18.29
C LEU A 166 4.31 -21.60 -19.78
N GLU A 167 5.48 -21.56 -20.42
CA GLU A 167 5.51 -21.56 -21.87
C GLU A 167 5.04 -22.93 -22.35
N LEU A 168 3.88 -22.95 -23.00
CA LEU A 168 3.47 -24.11 -23.79
C LEU A 168 4.65 -24.45 -24.71
N PRO A 169 5.05 -25.73 -24.82
CA PRO A 169 6.09 -26.11 -25.76
C PRO A 169 5.72 -25.56 -27.13
N ALA A 170 6.70 -24.98 -27.82
CA ALA A 170 6.48 -24.37 -29.13
C ALA A 170 5.63 -25.32 -30.01
N THR A 171 4.53 -24.81 -30.57
CA THR A 171 3.69 -25.57 -31.51
C THR A 171 4.42 -25.93 -32.81
N VAL A 172 5.64 -25.40 -32.97
CA VAL A 172 6.52 -25.62 -34.10
C VAL A 172 7.49 -26.74 -33.75
N ARG A 173 7.51 -27.76 -34.60
CA ARG A 173 8.48 -28.85 -34.53
C ARG A 173 9.91 -28.30 -34.66
N PRO A 174 10.86 -28.68 -33.79
CA PRO A 174 12.26 -28.30 -33.91
C PRO A 174 12.85 -28.70 -35.29
N VAL A 175 13.81 -27.92 -35.78
CA VAL A 175 14.47 -28.15 -37.08
C VAL A 175 15.23 -29.49 -37.10
N ASP A 176 15.71 -29.91 -35.93
CA ASP A 176 16.43 -31.15 -35.65
C ASP A 176 15.52 -32.31 -35.19
N ALA A 177 14.21 -32.20 -35.41
CA ALA A 177 13.28 -33.25 -35.01
C ALA A 177 13.63 -34.59 -35.65
N LEU A 178 13.87 -35.60 -34.80
CA LEU A 178 14.12 -36.96 -35.23
C LEU A 178 12.82 -37.59 -35.76
N TYR A 179 12.83 -37.91 -37.05
CA TYR A 179 11.77 -38.65 -37.70
C TYR A 179 12.00 -40.14 -37.48
N TRP A 180 11.18 -40.77 -36.63
CA TRP A 180 11.19 -42.22 -36.39
C TRP A 180 10.81 -43.02 -37.64
N SER A 181 10.24 -42.38 -38.65
CA SER A 181 9.88 -42.97 -39.94
C SER A 181 10.91 -42.71 -41.05
N ASN A 182 12.04 -42.07 -40.75
CA ASN A 182 13.10 -41.83 -41.74
C ASN A 182 14.10 -43.00 -41.68
N ASP A 183 14.22 -43.73 -42.79
CA ASP A 183 15.05 -44.92 -42.93
C ASP A 183 16.54 -44.66 -42.65
N SER A 184 17.03 -43.47 -43.01
CA SER A 184 18.42 -43.05 -42.79
C SER A 184 18.80 -43.06 -41.31
N HIS A 185 17.85 -42.80 -40.41
CA HIS A 185 18.04 -42.86 -38.96
C HIS A 185 18.12 -44.29 -38.41
N TRP A 186 17.71 -45.29 -39.20
CA TRP A 186 17.73 -46.70 -38.83
C TRP A 186 18.76 -47.51 -39.62
N SER A 187 19.65 -46.85 -40.37
CA SER A 187 20.68 -47.50 -41.18
C SER A 187 21.62 -48.43 -40.39
N PHE A 188 21.70 -48.25 -39.06
CA PHE A 188 22.45 -49.12 -38.15
C PHE A 188 21.64 -50.30 -37.60
N ALA A 189 20.32 -50.31 -37.77
CA ALA A 189 19.43 -51.34 -37.24
C ALA A 189 19.33 -52.53 -38.21
N LEU A 190 19.23 -53.74 -37.64
CA LEU A 190 19.01 -54.96 -38.42
C LEU A 190 17.62 -54.93 -39.08
N GLU A 191 17.48 -55.64 -40.19
CA GLU A 191 16.21 -55.80 -40.90
C GLU A 191 15.12 -56.31 -39.94
N GLY A 192 13.98 -55.60 -39.89
CA GLY A 192 12.88 -55.85 -38.95
C GLY A 192 12.92 -55.07 -37.62
N TYR A 193 13.98 -54.29 -37.37
CA TYR A 193 14.15 -53.50 -36.12
C TYR A 193 14.28 -51.98 -36.33
N GLY A 194 14.14 -51.51 -37.56
CA GLY A 194 14.11 -50.09 -37.95
C GLY A 194 12.87 -49.79 -38.77
N GLY A 195 12.32 -48.58 -38.66
CA GLY A 195 11.05 -48.23 -39.29
C GLY A 195 11.05 -48.48 -40.80
N TYR A 196 10.30 -49.49 -41.22
CA TYR A 196 9.88 -49.81 -42.58
C TYR A 196 8.43 -50.29 -42.54
#